data_AF-A0A7Z6UXS7-F1
#
_entry.id   AF-A0A7Z6UXS7-F1
#
_cell.length_a   1.000
_cell.length_b   1.000
_cell.length_c   1.000
_cell.angle_alpha   90.00
_cell.angle_beta   90.00
_cell.angle_gamma   90.00
#
_symmetry.space_group_name_H-M   'P 1'
#
loop_
_entity.id
_entity.type
_entity.pdbx_description
1 polymer ?
#
loop_
_entity_poly.entity_id
_entity_poly.type
_entity_poly.pdbx_seq_one_letter_code
_entity_poly.pdbx_strand_id
1 'polypeptide(L)'
;MTVSDSTMSETPHFPLAAVVGADDLKLALCLTAIDPRIGGVLIEGPRGMAKSTLARGLADVLASGQFVTLPLGATEERLVGTLDLDAALSEGRARFSPGVLAKADGGVLYVDEVNLLADHLVDLLLDVAASGVNLVERDGISHRHAARFVLIGTMNPEEGELRPQLLDRFGLNVALSGHTLPAERSQIIRRRLDFDSDPQSFCRQWQTQQDALKLRCEQARQLLSGIELDDQSLAMITERCFAAGVDGMRADLVWLRAARAHAAWRGAGHIEEQDIEAVAEFALRHRRREPSPPPQNSEAPPPPPGSSSKQAEPESGQGSWGELPAQAVTTGSRREVPSWPKKP
;
A
#
# COMPACT_ATOMS: atom_id res chain seq x y z
N MET A 1 11.10 33.91 36.13
CA MET A 1 10.89 32.50 36.48
C MET A 1 9.42 32.19 36.30
N THR A 2 9.07 31.64 35.15
CA THR A 2 7.72 31.15 34.85
C THR A 2 7.91 29.94 33.95
N VAL A 3 7.96 28.81 34.65
CA VAL A 3 7.63 27.43 34.25
C VAL A 3 7.69 27.16 32.74
N SER A 4 8.80 26.55 32.34
CA SER A 4 8.93 25.80 31.09
C SER A 4 7.84 24.74 31.05
N ASP A 5 6.96 24.84 30.05
CA ASP A 5 5.97 23.83 29.76
C ASP A 5 6.69 22.48 29.57
N SER A 6 6.38 21.57 30.47
CA SER A 6 6.87 20.20 30.51
C SER A 6 6.67 19.53 29.15
N THR A 7 7.76 19.10 28.54
CA THR A 7 7.75 18.10 27.46
C THR A 7 6.92 16.90 27.93
N MET A 8 5.68 16.78 27.45
CA MET A 8 4.94 15.53 27.57
C MET A 8 5.85 14.46 26.98
N SER A 9 6.30 13.52 27.81
CA SER A 9 7.20 12.45 27.39
C SER A 9 6.51 11.69 26.25
N GLU A 10 6.96 11.91 25.03
CA GLU A 10 6.52 11.16 23.87
C GLU A 10 6.84 9.69 24.19
N THR A 11 5.81 8.86 24.30
CA THR A 11 5.98 7.42 24.56
C THR A 11 6.91 6.88 23.47
N PRO A 12 8.06 6.28 23.82
CA PRO A 12 9.01 5.85 22.81
C PRO A 12 8.35 4.81 21.90
N HIS A 13 8.71 4.79 20.62
CA HIS A 13 8.22 3.76 19.73
C HIS A 13 8.92 2.42 20.01
N PHE A 14 8.25 1.33 19.68
CA PHE A 14 8.85 0.00 19.74
C PHE A 14 9.99 -0.08 18.70
N PRO A 15 11.25 -0.34 19.09
CA PRO A 15 12.39 -0.32 18.18
C PRO A 15 12.22 -1.31 17.02
N LEU A 16 12.51 -0.85 15.80
CA LEU A 16 12.43 -1.69 14.59
C LEU A 16 13.36 -2.92 14.69
N ALA A 17 14.55 -2.73 15.26
CA ALA A 17 15.51 -3.80 15.52
C ALA A 17 14.99 -4.87 16.52
N ALA A 18 14.03 -4.50 17.38
CA ALA A 18 13.45 -5.39 18.38
C ALA A 18 12.25 -6.19 17.83
N VAL A 19 11.77 -5.94 16.62
CA VAL A 19 10.70 -6.74 16.03
C VAL A 19 11.24 -8.10 15.61
N VAL A 20 10.53 -9.19 15.93
CA VAL A 20 10.92 -10.56 15.59
C VAL A 20 10.36 -10.92 14.22
N GLY A 21 11.17 -11.54 13.36
CA GLY A 21 10.77 -11.94 12.01
C GLY A 21 10.43 -10.76 11.10
N ALA A 22 9.57 -11.00 10.10
CA ALA A 22 9.16 -10.02 9.09
C ALA A 22 10.35 -9.36 8.35
N ASP A 23 11.38 -10.15 8.05
CA ASP A 23 12.64 -9.65 7.49
C ASP A 23 12.43 -9.02 6.11
N ASP A 24 11.55 -9.59 5.29
CA ASP A 24 11.13 -9.03 4.01
C ASP A 24 10.50 -7.64 4.15
N LEU A 25 9.62 -7.47 5.13
CA LEU A 25 8.98 -6.18 5.39
C LEU A 25 10.00 -5.17 5.93
N LYS A 26 10.86 -5.56 6.86
CA LYS A 26 11.95 -4.69 7.34
C LYS A 26 12.85 -4.25 6.20
N LEU A 27 13.19 -5.17 5.29
CA LEU A 27 13.99 -4.87 4.11
C LEU A 27 13.28 -3.87 3.21
N ALA A 28 12.03 -4.13 2.79
CA ALA A 28 11.26 -3.21 1.95
C ALA A 28 11.11 -1.80 2.57
N LEU A 29 10.90 -1.72 3.89
CA LEU A 29 10.86 -0.46 4.62
C LEU A 29 12.21 0.26 4.63
N CYS A 30 13.33 -0.46 4.81
CA CYS A 30 14.66 0.13 4.72
C CYS A 30 14.98 0.61 3.30
N LEU A 31 14.63 -0.17 2.28
CA LEU A 31 14.86 0.20 0.87
C LEU A 31 14.10 1.47 0.48
N THR A 32 12.85 1.61 0.91
CA THR A 32 12.06 2.83 0.67
C THR A 32 12.52 4.02 1.52
N ALA A 33 13.10 3.78 2.69
CA ALA A 33 13.79 4.82 3.44
C ALA A 33 15.12 5.27 2.78
N ILE A 34 15.74 4.41 1.99
CA ILE A 34 16.97 4.69 1.23
C ILE A 34 16.66 5.43 -0.07
N ASP A 35 15.74 4.90 -0.88
CA ASP A 35 15.23 5.56 -2.09
C ASP A 35 13.70 5.75 -2.01
N PRO A 36 13.23 6.91 -1.54
CA PRO A 36 11.79 7.22 -1.51
C PRO A 36 11.12 7.18 -2.88
N ARG A 37 11.90 7.32 -3.96
CA ARG A 37 11.37 7.30 -5.34
C ARG A 37 10.99 5.90 -5.83
N ILE A 38 11.18 4.86 -5.01
CA ILE A 38 10.65 3.52 -5.26
C ILE A 38 9.11 3.55 -5.30
N GLY A 39 8.45 4.45 -4.56
CA GLY A 39 6.99 4.64 -4.64
C GLY A 39 6.19 4.01 -3.49
N GLY A 40 6.75 3.99 -2.27
CA GLY A 40 6.06 3.50 -1.08
C GLY A 40 5.97 1.97 -0.96
N VAL A 41 5.45 1.52 0.19
CA VAL A 41 5.28 0.10 0.54
C VAL A 41 3.82 -0.18 0.85
N LEU A 42 3.30 -1.24 0.26
CA LEU A 42 1.98 -1.80 0.53
C LEU A 42 2.13 -3.09 1.33
N ILE A 43 1.49 -3.16 2.49
CA ILE A 43 1.60 -4.28 3.44
C ILE A 43 0.29 -5.06 3.49
N GLU A 44 0.29 -6.23 2.87
CA GLU A 44 -0.82 -7.19 2.91
C GLU A 44 -0.72 -8.10 4.12
N GLY A 45 -1.86 -8.54 4.65
CA GLY A 45 -1.92 -9.53 5.71
C GLY A 45 -2.98 -9.23 6.78
N PRO A 46 -3.21 -10.17 7.70
CA PRO A 46 -4.29 -10.06 8.68
C PRO A 46 -4.01 -8.99 9.75
N ARG A 47 -5.07 -8.62 10.47
CA ARG A 47 -4.99 -7.75 11.64
C ARG A 47 -4.10 -8.39 12.72
N GLY A 48 -3.33 -7.57 13.42
CA GLY A 48 -2.47 -8.02 14.54
C GLY A 48 -1.04 -8.43 14.17
N MET A 49 -0.62 -8.32 12.91
CA MET A 49 0.74 -8.69 12.44
C MET A 49 1.79 -7.58 12.64
N ALA A 50 1.64 -6.73 13.66
CA ALA A 50 2.57 -5.64 13.98
C ALA A 50 2.89 -4.63 12.84
N LYS A 51 2.05 -4.54 11.79
CA LYS A 51 2.26 -3.66 10.62
C LYS A 51 2.50 -2.19 11.02
N SER A 52 1.61 -1.64 11.84
CA SER A 52 1.76 -0.26 12.34
C SER A 52 2.93 -0.10 13.31
N THR A 53 3.37 -1.18 13.97
CA THR A 53 4.54 -1.15 14.87
C THR A 53 5.82 -1.05 14.06
N LEU A 54 5.95 -1.85 12.99
CA LEU A 54 7.07 -1.78 12.04
C LEU A 54 7.13 -0.41 11.35
N ALA A 55 5.99 0.12 10.91
CA ALA A 55 5.90 1.43 10.28
C ALA A 55 6.33 2.58 11.23
N ARG A 56 5.92 2.55 12.51
CA ARG A 56 6.37 3.52 13.51
C ARG A 56 7.86 3.39 13.82
N GLY A 57 8.34 2.16 13.98
CA GLY A 57 9.77 1.90 14.22
C GLY A 57 10.67 2.39 13.08
N LEU A 58 10.15 2.47 11.85
CA LEU A 58 10.87 3.07 10.71
C LEU A 58 11.03 4.59 10.86
N ALA A 59 10.06 5.30 11.44
CA ALA A 59 10.14 6.75 11.60
C ALA A 59 11.38 7.14 12.42
N ASP A 60 11.72 6.37 13.45
CA ASP A 60 12.91 6.57 14.28
C ASP A 60 14.24 6.33 13.53
N VAL A 61 14.19 5.59 12.42
CA VAL A 61 15.32 5.34 11.51
C VAL A 61 15.47 6.49 10.50
N LEU A 62 14.39 7.21 10.21
CA LEU A 62 14.43 8.41 9.37
C LEU A 62 14.94 9.62 10.17
N ALA A 63 15.64 10.53 9.50
CA ALA A 63 16.25 11.69 10.14
C ALA A 63 15.23 12.67 10.76
N SER A 64 14.00 12.72 10.23
CA SER A 64 12.93 13.60 10.73
C SER A 64 12.22 13.06 11.96
N GLY A 65 12.24 11.74 12.19
CA GLY A 65 11.46 11.10 13.24
C GLY A 65 9.94 11.21 13.08
N GLN A 66 9.43 11.86 12.03
CA GLN A 66 8.01 12.18 11.93
C GLN A 66 7.21 10.95 11.47
N PHE A 67 6.22 10.57 12.27
CA PHE A 67 5.24 9.53 11.93
C PHE A 67 3.84 10.14 11.91
N VAL A 68 3.21 10.16 10.74
CA VAL A 68 1.87 10.72 10.56
C VAL A 68 0.92 9.63 10.10
N THR A 69 -0.22 9.50 10.78
CA THR A 69 -1.28 8.56 10.39
C THR A 69 -2.41 9.29 9.69
N LEU A 70 -2.85 8.78 8.55
CA LEU A 70 -4.07 9.22 7.88
C LEU A 70 -5.27 8.40 8.39
N PRO A 71 -6.28 9.02 9.00
CA PRO A 71 -7.49 8.31 9.41
C PRO A 71 -8.37 7.97 8.19
N LEU A 72 -9.11 6.86 8.26
CA LEU A 72 -10.02 6.40 7.20
C LEU A 72 -11.06 7.44 6.75
N GLY A 73 -11.57 8.24 7.70
CA GLY A 73 -12.54 9.31 7.42
C GLY A 73 -11.91 10.66 7.05
N ALA A 74 -10.67 10.69 6.60
CA ALA A 74 -10.02 11.95 6.21
C ALA A 74 -10.72 12.57 4.99
N THR A 75 -11.00 13.86 5.06
CA THR A 75 -11.41 14.65 3.91
C THR A 75 -10.18 15.10 3.11
N GLU A 76 -10.38 15.41 1.84
CA GLU A 76 -9.32 15.99 0.98
C GLU A 76 -8.70 17.24 1.61
N GLU A 77 -9.52 18.10 2.19
CA GLU A 77 -9.09 19.33 2.89
C GLU A 77 -8.15 19.05 4.07
N ARG A 78 -8.43 17.99 4.84
CA ARG A 78 -7.55 17.60 5.95
C ARG A 78 -6.26 16.99 5.43
N LEU A 79 -6.31 16.31 4.30
CA LEU A 79 -5.16 15.66 3.68
C LEU A 79 -4.18 16.69 3.09
N VAL A 80 -4.70 17.51 2.18
CA VAL A 80 -3.96 18.49 1.38
C VAL A 80 -3.71 19.78 2.16
N GLY A 81 -4.64 20.16 3.04
CA GLY A 81 -4.68 21.46 3.69
C GLY A 81 -5.71 22.39 3.02
N THR A 82 -5.97 23.52 3.68
CA THR A 82 -6.93 24.53 3.20
C THR A 82 -6.27 25.89 3.09
N LEU A 83 -6.85 26.77 2.28
CA LEU A 83 -6.49 28.18 2.21
C LEU A 83 -7.58 28.98 2.91
N ASP A 84 -7.19 29.78 3.89
CA ASP A 84 -8.10 30.67 4.61
C ASP A 84 -8.36 31.91 3.74
N LEU A 85 -9.58 31.95 3.18
CA LEU A 85 -10.07 33.03 2.33
C LEU A 85 -10.38 34.29 3.13
N ASP A 86 -10.82 34.16 4.39
CA ASP A 86 -11.17 35.32 5.22
C ASP A 86 -9.90 36.11 5.55
N ALA A 87 -8.80 35.42 5.83
CA ALA A 87 -7.47 36.03 5.94
C ALA A 87 -6.99 36.61 4.59
N ALA A 88 -7.27 35.92 3.47
CA ALA A 88 -6.89 36.40 2.14
C ALA A 88 -7.60 37.73 1.77
N LEU A 89 -8.88 37.87 2.12
CA LEU A 89 -9.71 39.04 1.82
C LEU A 89 -9.47 40.19 2.80
N SER A 90 -9.20 39.90 4.07
CA SER A 90 -8.99 40.93 5.11
C SER A 90 -7.55 41.46 5.18
N GLU A 91 -6.54 40.57 5.04
CA GLU A 91 -5.12 40.90 5.18
C GLU A 91 -4.38 40.96 3.83
N GLY A 92 -5.07 40.65 2.72
CA GLY A 92 -4.48 40.58 1.38
C GLY A 92 -3.47 39.44 1.21
N ARG A 93 -3.44 38.47 2.14
CA ARG A 93 -2.51 37.34 2.14
C ARG A 93 -3.26 36.04 2.41
N ALA A 94 -3.23 35.13 1.45
CA ALA A 94 -3.77 33.79 1.64
C ALA A 94 -2.99 33.05 2.74
N ARG A 95 -3.67 32.70 3.83
CA ARG A 95 -3.07 31.96 4.93
C ARG A 95 -3.32 30.47 4.73
N PHE A 96 -2.24 29.70 4.54
CA PHE A 96 -2.33 28.26 4.39
C PHE A 96 -2.47 27.57 5.74
N SER A 97 -3.46 26.68 5.84
CA SER A 97 -3.66 25.77 6.96
C SER A 97 -3.11 24.39 6.57
N PRO A 98 -2.02 23.93 7.22
CA PRO A 98 -1.32 22.72 6.80
C PRO A 98 -2.15 21.45 7.02
N GLY A 99 -2.24 20.64 5.97
CA GLY A 99 -2.84 19.31 6.02
C GLY A 99 -1.92 18.23 6.59
N VAL A 100 -2.38 16.98 6.49
CA VAL A 100 -1.62 15.78 6.87
C VAL A 100 -0.34 15.65 6.03
N LEU A 101 -0.40 15.96 4.73
CA LEU A 101 0.76 15.89 3.83
C LEU A 101 1.90 16.84 4.21
N ALA A 102 1.56 18.04 4.68
CA ALA A 102 2.55 19.00 5.16
C ALA A 102 3.26 18.52 6.43
N LYS A 103 2.52 17.86 7.33
CA LYS A 103 3.06 17.27 8.57
C LYS A 103 3.94 16.05 8.31
N ALA A 104 3.71 15.34 7.21
CA ALA A 104 4.46 14.15 6.85
C ALA A 104 5.79 14.46 6.16
N ASP A 105 6.06 15.71 5.73
CA ASP A 105 7.28 16.06 5.01
C ASP A 105 8.56 15.63 5.76
N GLY A 106 9.43 14.92 5.06
CA GLY A 106 10.65 14.30 5.58
C GLY A 106 10.44 13.01 6.39
N GLY A 107 9.20 12.59 6.66
CA GLY A 107 8.86 11.47 7.55
C GLY A 107 8.17 10.29 6.88
N VAL A 108 7.34 9.61 7.67
CA VAL A 108 6.51 8.48 7.25
C VAL A 108 5.04 8.90 7.25
N LEU A 109 4.35 8.64 6.14
CA LEU A 109 2.90 8.71 6.07
C LEU A 109 2.32 7.30 6.09
N TYR A 110 1.69 6.93 7.20
CA TYR A 110 1.03 5.65 7.37
C TYR A 110 -0.46 5.76 7.08
N VAL A 111 -0.96 4.85 6.26
CA VAL A 111 -2.37 4.72 5.92
C VAL A 111 -2.83 3.33 6.30
N ASP A 112 -3.74 3.25 7.27
CA ASP A 112 -4.33 1.98 7.65
C ASP A 112 -5.46 1.64 6.69
N GLU A 113 -5.49 0.40 6.20
CA GLU A 113 -6.57 -0.12 5.34
C GLU A 113 -6.84 0.81 4.14
N VAL A 114 -5.84 0.97 3.27
CA VAL A 114 -5.92 1.82 2.06
C VAL A 114 -7.09 1.45 1.15
N ASN A 115 -7.55 0.20 1.20
CA ASN A 115 -8.71 -0.30 0.47
C ASN A 115 -10.05 0.30 0.94
N LEU A 116 -10.09 0.92 2.12
CA LEU A 116 -11.29 1.57 2.67
C LEU A 116 -11.32 3.08 2.42
N LEU A 117 -10.24 3.66 1.91
CA LEU A 117 -10.20 5.07 1.52
C LEU A 117 -10.92 5.30 0.20
N ALA A 118 -11.42 6.53 0.00
CA ALA A 118 -11.97 6.95 -1.27
C ALA A 118 -10.88 6.99 -2.36
N ASP A 119 -11.18 6.43 -3.54
CA ASP A 119 -10.24 6.28 -4.66
C ASP A 119 -9.44 7.56 -4.97
N HIS A 120 -10.13 8.71 -5.05
CA HIS A 120 -9.50 10.00 -5.36
C HIS A 120 -8.48 10.45 -4.30
N LEU A 121 -8.66 10.09 -3.02
CA LEU A 121 -7.69 10.38 -1.98
C LEU A 121 -6.46 9.51 -2.13
N VAL A 122 -6.64 8.23 -2.47
CA VAL A 122 -5.53 7.30 -2.73
C VAL A 122 -4.72 7.76 -3.94
N ASP A 123 -5.38 8.18 -5.02
CA ASP A 123 -4.73 8.75 -6.19
C ASP A 123 -3.88 9.99 -5.83
N LEU A 124 -4.47 10.93 -5.09
CA LEU A 124 -3.76 12.14 -4.64
C LEU A 124 -2.54 11.79 -3.78
N LEU A 125 -2.71 10.87 -2.82
CA LEU A 125 -1.62 10.39 -1.96
C LEU A 125 -0.45 9.84 -2.78
N LEU A 126 -0.76 9.01 -3.76
CA LEU A 126 0.24 8.37 -4.62
C LEU A 126 0.90 9.39 -5.56
N ASP A 127 0.17 10.40 -6.04
CA ASP A 127 0.73 11.49 -6.86
C ASP A 127 1.70 12.35 -6.06
N VAL A 128 1.33 12.72 -4.84
CA VAL A 128 2.19 13.50 -3.94
C VAL A 128 3.39 12.68 -3.49
N ALA A 129 3.22 11.40 -3.17
CA ALA A 129 4.33 10.51 -2.81
C ALA A 129 5.35 10.35 -3.97
N ALA A 130 4.87 10.27 -5.22
CA ALA A 130 5.73 10.15 -6.40
C ALA A 130 6.43 11.48 -6.77
N SER A 131 5.71 12.60 -6.70
CA SER A 131 6.23 13.92 -7.07
C SER A 131 7.04 14.59 -5.96
N GLY A 132 6.76 14.27 -4.70
CA GLY A 132 7.33 14.91 -3.51
C GLY A 132 6.83 16.33 -3.26
N VAL A 133 5.80 16.79 -3.96
CA VAL A 133 5.25 18.15 -3.87
C VAL A 133 3.74 18.06 -3.75
N ASN A 134 3.20 18.72 -2.73
CA ASN A 134 1.75 18.90 -2.61
C ASN A 134 1.34 20.23 -3.24
N LEU A 135 0.29 20.17 -4.06
CA LEU A 135 -0.28 21.30 -4.77
C LEU A 135 -1.71 21.51 -4.29
N VAL A 136 -2.00 22.70 -3.77
CA VAL A 136 -3.32 23.08 -3.28
C VAL A 136 -3.87 24.17 -4.17
N GLU A 137 -4.96 23.88 -4.89
CA GLU A 137 -5.63 24.83 -5.79
C GLU A 137 -7.07 25.05 -5.34
N ARG A 138 -7.39 26.25 -4.87
CA ARG A 138 -8.73 26.66 -4.43
C ARG A 138 -8.96 28.13 -4.81
N ASP A 139 -10.15 28.43 -5.35
CA ASP A 139 -10.63 29.80 -5.59
C ASP A 139 -9.65 30.69 -6.38
N GLY A 140 -8.95 30.12 -7.36
CA GLY A 140 -7.98 30.82 -8.21
C GLY A 140 -6.59 31.05 -7.57
N ILE A 141 -6.34 30.52 -6.38
CA ILE A 141 -5.06 30.59 -5.68
C ILE A 141 -4.41 29.20 -5.70
N SER A 142 -3.12 29.17 -6.05
CA SER A 142 -2.28 27.98 -6.07
C SER A 142 -1.21 28.09 -5.00
N HIS A 143 -1.14 27.11 -4.11
CA HIS A 143 -0.10 26.99 -3.09
C HIS A 143 0.65 25.66 -3.25
N ARG A 144 1.98 25.70 -3.20
CA ARG A 144 2.84 24.52 -3.35
C ARG A 144 3.78 24.41 -2.17
N HIS A 145 3.90 23.20 -1.62
CA HIS A 145 4.89 22.91 -0.57
C HIS A 145 5.52 21.53 -0.77
N ALA A 146 6.72 21.35 -0.21
CA ALA A 146 7.37 20.04 -0.19
C ALA A 146 6.58 19.06 0.66
N ALA A 147 6.46 17.83 0.18
CA ALA A 147 5.80 16.72 0.86
C ALA A 147 6.53 15.42 0.51
N ARG A 148 7.80 15.34 0.88
CA ARG A 148 8.68 14.19 0.62
C ARG A 148 8.61 13.23 1.79
N PHE A 149 7.74 12.24 1.71
CA PHE A 149 7.54 11.24 2.77
C PHE A 149 7.63 9.82 2.21
N VAL A 150 7.89 8.86 3.09
CA VAL A 150 7.75 7.44 2.78
C VAL A 150 6.29 7.04 3.02
N LEU A 151 5.59 6.67 1.95
CA LEU A 151 4.22 6.17 2.02
C LEU A 151 4.21 4.70 2.45
N ILE A 152 3.47 4.38 3.50
CA ILE A 152 3.21 3.01 3.96
C ILE A 152 1.70 2.81 3.99
N GLY A 153 1.19 1.96 3.11
CA GLY A 153 -0.19 1.52 3.11
C GLY A 153 -0.32 0.12 3.71
N THR A 154 -1.36 -0.14 4.50
CA THR A 154 -1.76 -1.51 4.85
C THR A 154 -3.06 -1.85 4.18
N MET A 155 -3.26 -3.13 3.87
CA MET A 155 -4.58 -3.64 3.51
C MET A 155 -4.82 -5.03 4.08
N ASN A 156 -6.09 -5.38 4.22
CA ASN A 156 -6.55 -6.74 4.48
C ASN A 156 -7.34 -7.22 3.25
N PRO A 157 -6.84 -8.19 2.46
CA PRO A 157 -7.56 -8.71 1.29
C PRO A 157 -8.97 -9.23 1.61
N GLU A 158 -9.22 -9.67 2.84
CA GLU A 158 -10.55 -10.13 3.29
C GLU A 158 -11.59 -9.01 3.37
N GLU A 159 -11.15 -7.75 3.49
CA GLU A 159 -12.02 -6.57 3.63
C GLU A 159 -12.24 -5.82 2.31
N GLY A 160 -11.69 -6.36 1.22
CA GLY A 160 -11.80 -5.80 -0.13
C GLY A 160 -10.45 -5.58 -0.79
N GLU A 161 -10.46 -5.60 -2.12
CA GLU A 161 -9.28 -5.38 -2.95
C GLU A 161 -9.18 -3.91 -3.38
N LEU A 162 -7.95 -3.41 -3.43
CA LEU A 162 -7.67 -2.12 -4.04
C LEU A 162 -7.71 -2.28 -5.58
N ARG A 163 -8.15 -1.25 -6.30
CA ARG A 163 -8.18 -1.28 -7.77
C ARG A 163 -6.80 -1.59 -8.34
N PRO A 164 -6.66 -2.45 -9.38
CA PRO A 164 -5.37 -2.80 -9.97
C PRO A 164 -4.53 -1.59 -10.40
N GLN A 165 -5.17 -0.51 -10.87
CA GLN A 165 -4.50 0.72 -11.28
C GLN A 165 -3.82 1.44 -10.10
N LEU A 166 -4.43 1.39 -8.91
CA LEU A 166 -3.87 1.97 -7.69
C LEU A 166 -2.81 1.06 -7.09
N LEU A 167 -3.03 -0.26 -7.15
CA LEU A 167 -2.05 -1.26 -6.70
C LEU A 167 -0.74 -1.08 -7.45
N ASP A 168 -0.79 -0.99 -8.78
CA ASP A 168 0.40 -0.84 -9.62
C ASP A 168 1.21 0.43 -9.30
N ARG A 169 0.57 1.47 -8.75
CA ARG A 169 1.25 2.71 -8.35
C ARG A 169 2.05 2.59 -7.05
N PHE A 170 1.79 1.58 -6.22
CA PHE A 170 2.68 1.27 -5.10
C PHE A 170 3.97 0.64 -5.61
N GLY A 171 5.11 1.10 -5.11
CA GLY A 171 6.42 0.60 -5.46
C GLY A 171 6.56 -0.87 -5.09
N LEU A 172 6.58 -1.13 -3.79
CA LEU A 172 6.78 -2.46 -3.23
C LEU A 172 5.50 -3.00 -2.59
N ASN A 173 5.28 -4.30 -2.72
CA ASN A 173 4.24 -5.03 -1.99
C ASN A 173 4.87 -6.15 -1.18
N VAL A 174 4.51 -6.23 0.10
CA VAL A 174 4.94 -7.30 1.00
C VAL A 174 3.72 -7.91 1.67
N ALA A 175 3.55 -9.22 1.50
CA ALA A 175 2.53 -9.96 2.22
C ALA A 175 3.10 -10.63 3.47
N LEU A 176 2.48 -10.36 4.60
CA LEU A 176 2.76 -11.04 5.85
C LEU A 176 1.91 -12.31 5.92
N SER A 177 2.58 -13.46 5.94
CA SER A 177 1.94 -14.75 6.15
C SER A 177 1.36 -14.83 7.56
N GLY A 178 0.09 -15.22 7.70
CA GLY A 178 -0.60 -15.34 9.00
C GLY A 178 -0.09 -16.48 9.90
N HIS A 179 0.97 -17.19 9.50
CA HIS A 179 1.50 -18.35 10.20
C HIS A 179 2.85 -18.03 10.85
N THR A 180 2.80 -17.48 12.06
CA THR A 180 4.00 -17.28 12.89
C THR A 180 4.29 -18.53 13.71
N LEU A 181 5.53 -19.01 13.70
CA LEU A 181 5.92 -20.23 14.42
C LEU A 181 5.76 -20.05 15.94
N PRO A 182 5.45 -21.10 16.72
CA PRO A 182 5.25 -20.97 18.17
C PRO A 182 6.43 -20.32 18.93
N ALA A 183 7.67 -20.63 18.52
CA ALA A 183 8.87 -20.03 19.08
C ALA A 183 8.93 -18.51 18.84
N GLU A 184 8.68 -18.07 17.61
CA GLU A 184 8.64 -16.64 17.26
C GLU A 184 7.48 -15.94 17.97
N ARG A 185 6.28 -16.56 18.03
CA ARG A 185 5.12 -16.02 18.75
C ARG A 185 5.44 -15.77 20.22
N SER A 186 6.08 -16.74 20.89
CA SER A 186 6.50 -16.59 22.29
C SER A 186 7.48 -15.43 22.45
N GLN A 187 8.43 -15.28 21.53
CA GLN A 187 9.40 -14.19 21.56
C GLN A 187 8.76 -12.82 21.31
N ILE A 188 7.81 -12.72 20.37
CA ILE A 188 7.04 -11.49 20.11
C ILE A 188 6.29 -11.07 21.36
N ILE A 189 5.56 -12.00 21.98
CA ILE A 189 4.78 -11.74 23.20
C ILE A 189 5.71 -11.30 24.32
N ARG A 190 6.83 -12.00 24.55
CA ARG A 190 7.81 -11.63 25.59
C ARG A 190 8.36 -10.22 25.37
N ARG A 191 8.87 -9.92 24.17
CA ARG A 191 9.40 -8.58 23.86
C ARG A 191 8.34 -7.49 24.02
N ARG A 192 7.08 -7.78 23.68
CA ARG A 192 5.98 -6.83 23.87
C ARG A 192 5.68 -6.59 25.35
N LEU A 193 5.63 -7.64 26.17
CA LEU A 193 5.43 -7.51 27.62
C LEU A 193 6.59 -6.76 28.28
N ASP A 194 7.83 -7.03 27.89
CA ASP A 194 9.00 -6.32 28.39
C ASP A 194 8.90 -4.82 28.08
N PHE A 195 8.56 -4.47 26.83
CA PHE A 195 8.33 -3.09 26.43
C PHE A 195 7.17 -2.42 27.17
N ASP A 196 6.03 -3.10 27.32
CA ASP A 196 4.87 -2.54 28.03
C ASP A 196 5.15 -2.32 29.53
N SER A 197 6.07 -3.11 30.12
CA SER A 197 6.45 -3.00 31.54
C SER A 197 7.40 -1.84 31.82
N ASP A 198 8.40 -1.61 30.95
CA ASP A 198 9.35 -0.49 31.04
C ASP A 198 9.84 -0.11 29.63
N PRO A 199 9.12 0.79 28.93
CA PRO A 199 9.47 1.19 27.57
C PRO A 199 10.87 1.81 27.47
N GLN A 200 11.28 2.58 28.48
CA GLN A 200 12.56 3.31 28.45
C GLN A 200 13.76 2.37 28.63
N SER A 201 13.65 1.41 29.55
CA SER A 201 14.69 0.39 29.72
C SER A 201 14.78 -0.52 28.49
N PHE A 202 13.63 -0.91 27.93
CA PHE A 202 13.58 -1.71 26.71
C PHE A 202 14.25 -0.98 25.52
N CYS A 203 13.91 0.28 25.27
CA CYS A 203 14.55 1.06 24.21
C CYS A 203 16.06 1.19 24.44
N ARG A 204 16.52 1.42 25.68
CA ARG A 204 17.96 1.45 26.01
C ARG A 204 18.66 0.12 25.71
N GLN A 205 18.01 -1.01 25.95
CA GLN A 205 18.55 -2.33 25.64
C GLN A 205 18.78 -2.54 24.13
N TRP A 206 17.89 -2.00 23.29
CA TRP A 206 17.93 -2.17 21.83
C TRP A 206 18.57 -0.99 21.09
N GLN A 207 19.00 0.05 21.81
CA GLN A 207 19.53 1.28 21.22
C GLN A 207 20.71 1.02 20.30
N THR A 208 21.63 0.13 20.68
CA THR A 208 22.82 -0.17 19.87
C THR A 208 22.44 -0.77 18.50
N GLN A 209 21.49 -1.70 18.47
CA GLN A 209 21.02 -2.31 17.22
C GLN A 209 20.20 -1.34 16.38
N GLN A 210 19.39 -0.48 17.03
CA GLN A 210 18.62 0.56 16.35
C GLN A 210 19.54 1.61 15.72
N ASP A 211 20.57 2.06 16.43
CA ASP A 211 21.57 3.02 15.93
C ASP A 211 22.38 2.41 14.78
N ALA A 212 22.75 1.12 14.87
CA ALA A 212 23.41 0.42 13.77
C ALA A 212 22.53 0.35 12.53
N LEU A 213 21.22 0.10 12.69
CA LEU A 213 20.25 0.09 11.60
C LEU A 213 20.13 1.48 10.95
N LYS A 214 20.03 2.53 11.77
CA LYS A 214 19.98 3.92 11.33
C LYS A 214 21.23 4.32 10.54
N LEU A 215 22.41 4.05 11.10
CA LEU A 215 23.67 4.34 10.45
C LEU A 215 23.80 3.61 9.11
N ARG A 216 23.36 2.35 9.04
CA ARG A 216 23.35 1.57 7.80
C ARG A 216 22.44 2.20 6.74
N CYS A 217 21.22 2.62 7.10
CA CYS A 217 20.32 3.34 6.20
C CYS A 217 20.93 4.68 5.71
N GLU A 218 21.60 5.42 6.60
CA GLU A 218 22.26 6.69 6.25
C GLU A 218 23.45 6.49 5.29
N GLN A 219 24.29 5.50 5.55
CA GLN A 219 25.40 5.13 4.66
C GLN A 219 24.89 4.67 3.29
N ALA A 220 23.87 3.82 3.27
CA ALA A 220 23.26 3.37 2.02
C ALA A 220 22.68 4.55 1.22
N ARG A 221 22.02 5.52 1.87
CA ARG A 221 21.54 6.76 1.21
C ARG A 221 22.67 7.57 0.59
N GLN A 222 23.82 7.65 1.25
CA GLN A 222 24.99 8.37 0.74
C GLN A 222 25.61 7.64 -0.46
N LEU A 223 25.68 6.30 -0.42
CA LEU A 223 26.20 5.48 -1.52
C LEU A 223 25.27 5.45 -2.73
N LEU A 224 23.96 5.55 -2.51
CA LEU A 224 22.94 5.37 -3.55
C LEU A 224 23.18 6.24 -4.78
N SER A 225 23.66 7.48 -4.64
CA SER A 225 23.91 8.39 -5.76
C SER A 225 25.13 8.00 -6.62
N GLY A 226 26.06 7.24 -6.05
CA GLY A 226 27.26 6.75 -6.74
C GLY A 226 27.07 5.40 -7.45
N ILE A 227 25.97 4.69 -7.20
CA ILE A 227 25.65 3.44 -7.89
C ILE A 227 24.95 3.77 -9.21
N GLU A 228 25.62 3.47 -10.32
CA GLU A 228 25.06 3.65 -11.66
C GLU A 228 23.94 2.65 -11.93
N LEU A 229 22.97 3.07 -12.74
CA LEU A 229 21.96 2.19 -13.30
C LEU A 229 22.51 1.64 -14.61
N ASP A 230 23.21 0.52 -14.54
CA ASP A 230 23.90 -0.06 -15.68
C ASP A 230 22.95 -0.79 -16.64
N ASP A 231 23.35 -0.86 -17.92
CA ASP A 231 22.55 -1.48 -18.98
C ASP A 231 22.38 -2.99 -18.80
N GLN A 232 23.30 -3.67 -18.10
CA GLN A 232 23.22 -5.11 -17.85
C GLN A 232 22.07 -5.41 -16.87
N SER A 233 22.00 -4.68 -15.76
CA SER A 233 20.90 -4.77 -14.79
C SER A 233 19.55 -4.43 -15.43
N LEU A 234 19.51 -3.39 -16.27
CA LEU A 234 18.31 -3.00 -16.99
C LEU A 234 17.84 -4.11 -17.96
N ALA A 235 18.75 -4.68 -18.75
CA ALA A 235 18.43 -5.76 -19.68
C ALA A 235 17.89 -7.00 -18.94
N MET A 236 18.52 -7.39 -17.83
CA MET A 236 18.10 -8.51 -17.01
C MET A 236 16.71 -8.31 -16.40
N ILE A 237 16.43 -7.12 -15.86
CA ILE A 237 15.13 -6.80 -15.27
C ILE A 237 14.03 -6.78 -16.33
N THR A 238 14.28 -6.13 -17.47
CA THR A 238 13.28 -6.01 -18.56
C THR A 238 12.92 -7.37 -19.16
N GLU A 239 13.90 -8.27 -19.35
CA GLU A 239 13.64 -9.64 -19.78
C GLU A 239 12.76 -10.40 -18.77
N ARG A 240 13.05 -10.26 -17.48
CA ARG A 240 12.28 -10.91 -16.41
C ARG A 240 10.87 -10.32 -16.25
N CYS A 241 10.71 -9.00 -16.38
CA CYS A 241 9.40 -8.33 -16.40
C CYS A 241 8.54 -8.83 -17.56
N PHE A 242 9.15 -8.95 -18.76
CA PHE A 242 8.48 -9.50 -19.93
C PHE A 242 8.05 -10.96 -19.69
N ALA A 243 8.94 -11.80 -19.16
CA ALA A 243 8.62 -13.19 -18.83
C ALA A 243 7.52 -13.32 -17.76
N ALA A 244 7.44 -12.37 -16.82
CA ALA A 244 6.40 -12.32 -15.79
C ALA A 244 5.04 -11.77 -16.28
N GLY A 245 4.96 -11.29 -17.53
CA GLY A 245 3.72 -10.78 -18.12
C GLY A 245 3.20 -9.50 -17.48
N VAL A 246 4.11 -8.66 -16.97
CA VAL A 246 3.74 -7.38 -16.34
C VAL A 246 3.45 -6.32 -17.40
N ASP A 247 2.40 -5.52 -17.17
CA ASP A 247 2.01 -4.43 -18.06
C ASP A 247 2.78 -3.13 -17.76
N GLY A 248 3.19 -2.43 -18.82
CA GLY A 248 3.86 -1.14 -18.72
C GLY A 248 5.30 -1.23 -18.18
N MET A 249 5.93 -0.07 -17.99
CA MET A 249 7.36 0.04 -17.62
C MET A 249 7.58 0.38 -16.13
N ARG A 250 6.51 0.44 -15.34
CA ARG A 250 6.58 0.84 -13.94
C ARG A 250 7.31 -0.21 -13.10
N ALA A 251 7.05 -1.49 -13.38
CA ALA A 251 7.74 -2.60 -12.73
C ALA A 251 9.25 -2.53 -12.95
N ASP A 252 9.70 -2.29 -14.19
CA ASP A 252 11.11 -2.19 -14.53
C ASP A 252 11.80 -1.08 -13.74
N LEU A 253 11.20 0.13 -13.74
CA LEU A 253 11.75 1.28 -13.03
C LEU A 253 11.82 1.06 -11.52
N VAL A 254 10.78 0.49 -10.94
CA VAL A 254 10.70 0.24 -9.49
C VAL A 254 11.66 -0.86 -9.09
N TRP A 255 11.71 -1.96 -9.84
CA TRP A 255 12.60 -3.08 -9.57
C TRP A 255 14.08 -2.65 -9.67
N LEU A 256 14.43 -1.89 -10.71
CA LEU A 256 15.79 -1.37 -10.87
C LEU A 256 16.20 -0.43 -9.73
N ARG A 257 15.31 0.46 -9.28
CA ARG A 257 15.55 1.34 -8.12
C ARG A 257 15.68 0.55 -6.83
N ALA A 258 14.83 -0.45 -6.62
CA ALA A 258 14.88 -1.31 -5.44
C ALA A 258 16.18 -2.15 -5.42
N ALA A 259 16.62 -2.69 -6.56
CA ALA A 259 17.89 -3.40 -6.68
C ALA A 259 19.08 -2.47 -6.39
N ARG A 260 19.06 -1.23 -6.91
CA ARG A 260 20.06 -0.21 -6.59
C ARG A 260 20.09 0.15 -5.10
N ALA A 261 18.92 0.32 -4.48
CA ALA A 261 18.81 0.56 -3.05
C ALA A 261 19.32 -0.64 -2.23
N HIS A 262 19.10 -1.86 -2.72
CA HIS A 262 19.59 -3.09 -2.08
C HIS A 262 21.11 -3.22 -2.19
N ALA A 263 21.70 -2.89 -3.35
CA ALA A 263 23.14 -2.81 -3.53
C ALA A 263 23.77 -1.82 -2.53
N ALA A 264 23.16 -0.62 -2.41
CA ALA A 264 23.58 0.37 -1.41
C ALA A 264 23.43 -0.13 0.03
N TRP A 265 22.34 -0.85 0.32
CA TRP A 265 22.06 -1.47 1.63
C TRP A 265 23.10 -2.53 2.03
N ARG A 266 23.68 -3.24 1.07
CA ARG A 266 24.81 -4.16 1.28
C ARG A 266 26.16 -3.44 1.37
N GLY A 267 26.23 -2.17 0.97
CA GLY A 267 27.47 -1.41 0.87
C GLY A 267 28.26 -1.68 -0.42
N ALA A 268 27.61 -2.17 -1.48
CA ALA A 268 28.21 -2.39 -2.79
C ALA A 268 28.19 -1.10 -3.64
N GLY A 269 29.12 -0.99 -4.60
CA GLY A 269 29.23 0.15 -5.52
C GLY A 269 28.54 -0.05 -6.88
N HIS A 270 28.02 -1.25 -7.16
CA HIS A 270 27.31 -1.62 -8.38
C HIS A 270 26.21 -2.63 -8.05
N ILE A 271 25.23 -2.78 -8.94
CA ILE A 271 24.14 -3.74 -8.80
C ILE A 271 24.65 -5.13 -9.18
N GLU A 272 24.41 -6.13 -8.34
CA GLU A 272 24.70 -7.53 -8.61
C GLU A 272 23.39 -8.34 -8.78
N GLU A 273 23.46 -9.53 -9.37
CA GLU A 273 22.29 -10.40 -9.58
C GLU A 273 21.52 -10.69 -8.28
N GLN A 274 22.23 -10.85 -7.16
CA GLN A 274 21.61 -11.07 -5.86
C GLN A 274 20.77 -9.88 -5.38
N ASP A 275 21.07 -8.65 -5.83
CA ASP A 275 20.26 -7.48 -5.51
C ASP A 275 18.95 -7.51 -6.28
N ILE A 276 19.02 -7.88 -7.56
CA ILE A 276 17.85 -8.01 -8.43
C ILE A 276 16.93 -9.10 -7.89
N GLU A 277 17.47 -10.26 -7.50
CA GLU A 277 16.67 -11.37 -6.97
C GLU A 277 16.03 -11.02 -5.62
N ALA A 278 16.76 -10.38 -4.72
CA ALA A 278 16.28 -10.07 -3.37
C ALA A 278 15.02 -9.18 -3.34
N VAL A 279 14.83 -8.33 -4.36
CA VAL A 279 13.69 -7.40 -4.42
C VAL A 279 12.65 -7.77 -5.48
N ALA A 280 12.87 -8.87 -6.22
CA ALA A 280 12.02 -9.29 -7.33
C ALA A 280 10.56 -9.47 -6.91
N GLU A 281 10.34 -10.21 -5.82
CA GLU A 281 8.99 -10.49 -5.33
C GLU A 281 8.30 -9.22 -4.84
N PHE A 282 9.03 -8.30 -4.18
CA PHE A 282 8.46 -7.03 -3.71
C PHE A 282 7.98 -6.15 -4.87
N ALA A 283 8.71 -6.15 -5.99
CA ALA A 283 8.37 -5.33 -7.15
C ALA A 283 7.32 -5.99 -8.04
N LEU A 284 7.25 -7.32 -8.12
CA LEU A 284 6.38 -7.99 -9.09
C LEU A 284 5.06 -8.50 -8.54
N ARG A 285 4.97 -8.82 -7.24
CA ARG A 285 3.84 -9.56 -6.66
C ARG A 285 2.47 -9.00 -7.04
N HIS A 286 2.24 -7.71 -6.82
CA HIS A 286 0.97 -7.03 -7.09
C HIS A 286 0.76 -6.63 -8.55
N ARG A 287 1.74 -6.93 -9.41
CA ARG A 287 1.72 -6.63 -10.85
C ARG A 287 1.62 -7.87 -11.72
N ARG A 288 1.83 -9.06 -11.14
CA ARG A 288 1.59 -10.33 -11.84
C ARG A 288 0.09 -10.48 -12.07
N ARG A 289 -0.28 -10.78 -13.31
CA ARG A 289 -1.64 -11.25 -13.58
C ARG A 289 -1.78 -12.63 -12.95
N GLU A 290 -2.80 -12.81 -12.10
CA GLU A 290 -3.32 -14.16 -11.94
C GLU A 290 -3.73 -14.65 -13.33
N PRO A 291 -3.29 -15.85 -13.76
CA PRO A 291 -3.80 -16.40 -15.00
C PRO A 291 -5.31 -16.51 -14.85
N SER A 292 -6.04 -15.65 -15.58
CA SER A 292 -7.49 -15.75 -15.64
C SER A 292 -7.82 -17.19 -16.03
N PRO A 293 -8.71 -17.89 -15.31
CA PRO A 293 -9.16 -19.20 -15.77
C PRO A 293 -9.63 -19.03 -17.22
N PRO A 294 -9.26 -19.96 -18.13
CA PRO A 294 -9.60 -19.82 -19.54
C PRO A 294 -11.12 -19.58 -19.64
N PRO A 295 -11.56 -18.64 -20.51
CA PRO A 295 -12.98 -18.41 -20.68
C PRO A 295 -13.61 -19.75 -21.01
N GLN A 296 -14.53 -20.21 -20.16
CA GLN A 296 -15.37 -21.36 -20.48
C GLN A 296 -16.07 -20.97 -21.78
N ASN A 297 -15.69 -21.62 -22.88
CA ASN A 297 -16.29 -21.41 -24.19
C ASN A 297 -17.81 -21.41 -24.02
N SER A 298 -18.42 -20.25 -24.23
CA SER A 298 -19.85 -20.15 -24.47
C SER A 298 -20.16 -21.10 -25.63
N GLU A 299 -20.83 -22.21 -25.32
CA GLU A 299 -21.32 -23.15 -26.32
C GLU A 299 -22.06 -22.38 -27.41
N ALA A 300 -21.60 -22.55 -28.65
CA ALA A 300 -22.29 -22.01 -29.82
C ALA A 300 -23.74 -22.55 -29.84
N PRO A 301 -24.73 -21.73 -30.21
CA PRO A 301 -26.12 -22.20 -30.29
C PRO A 301 -26.23 -23.29 -31.36
N PRO A 302 -27.03 -24.35 -31.12
CA PRO A 302 -27.15 -25.47 -32.06
C PRO A 302 -27.84 -25.03 -33.36
N PRO A 303 -27.50 -25.66 -34.50
CA PRO A 303 -28.12 -25.34 -35.79
C PRO A 303 -29.59 -25.81 -35.83
N PRO A 304 -30.44 -25.19 -36.68
CA PRO A 304 -31.86 -25.53 -36.76
C PRO A 304 -32.09 -26.91 -37.39
N PRO A 305 -33.12 -27.67 -36.98
CA PRO A 305 -33.37 -29.02 -37.49
C PRO A 305 -34.02 -28.99 -38.88
N GLY A 306 -33.34 -29.56 -39.87
CA GLY A 306 -33.85 -29.84 -41.21
C GLY A 306 -34.36 -31.28 -41.36
N SER A 307 -35.65 -31.39 -41.71
CA SER A 307 -36.45 -32.49 -42.26
C SER A 307 -35.85 -33.89 -42.56
N SER A 308 -36.45 -34.91 -41.89
CA SER A 308 -36.89 -36.25 -42.37
C SER A 308 -35.83 -37.25 -42.92
N SER A 309 -35.76 -38.53 -42.52
CA SER A 309 -36.87 -39.49 -42.39
C SER A 309 -36.43 -40.87 -41.82
N LYS A 310 -37.40 -41.50 -41.12
CA LYS A 310 -37.70 -42.95 -40.93
C LYS A 310 -36.95 -43.86 -39.91
N GLN A 311 -37.69 -44.10 -38.80
CA GLN A 311 -38.17 -45.39 -38.26
C GLN A 311 -37.19 -46.39 -37.60
N ALA A 312 -37.28 -46.54 -36.27
CA ALA A 312 -37.96 -47.66 -35.59
C ALA A 312 -37.92 -47.50 -34.05
N GLU A 313 -39.07 -47.59 -33.40
CA GLU A 313 -39.30 -47.76 -31.94
C GLU A 313 -39.65 -49.24 -31.66
N PRO A 314 -39.80 -49.73 -30.39
CA PRO A 314 -39.62 -49.10 -29.07
C PRO A 314 -38.82 -49.96 -28.05
N GLU A 315 -38.41 -49.40 -26.89
CA GLU A 315 -38.69 -49.99 -25.56
C GLU A 315 -38.09 -49.19 -24.37
N SER A 316 -38.96 -48.94 -23.38
CA SER A 316 -38.70 -48.76 -21.94
C SER A 316 -37.99 -47.48 -21.41
N GLY A 317 -38.81 -46.53 -20.94
CA GLY A 317 -38.93 -46.23 -19.50
C GLY A 317 -37.85 -45.40 -18.77
N GLN A 318 -37.98 -44.06 -18.87
CA GLN A 318 -38.06 -43.02 -17.80
C GLN A 318 -37.16 -43.14 -16.55
N GLY A 319 -36.49 -42.08 -16.07
CA GLY A 319 -36.58 -40.66 -16.43
C GLY A 319 -35.53 -39.83 -15.68
N SER A 320 -34.93 -38.90 -16.44
CA SER A 320 -33.97 -37.90 -15.99
C SER A 320 -34.69 -36.79 -15.23
N TRP A 321 -34.18 -36.45 -14.06
CA TRP A 321 -34.60 -35.30 -13.27
C TRP A 321 -33.96 -34.02 -13.81
N GLY A 322 -34.78 -32.98 -13.99
CA GLY A 322 -34.33 -31.61 -14.03
C GLY A 322 -34.21 -31.01 -15.43
N GLU A 323 -35.31 -30.46 -15.93
CA GLU A 323 -35.35 -29.15 -16.60
C GLU A 323 -36.81 -28.89 -17.04
N LEU A 324 -37.55 -28.13 -16.24
CA LEU A 324 -38.83 -27.57 -16.66
C LEU A 324 -38.55 -26.20 -17.29
N PRO A 325 -39.09 -25.89 -18.49
CA PRO A 325 -38.99 -24.56 -19.06
C PRO A 325 -39.78 -23.56 -18.21
N ALA A 326 -39.27 -22.33 -18.11
CA ALA A 326 -39.89 -21.26 -17.34
C ALA A 326 -41.32 -20.95 -17.83
N GLN A 327 -42.31 -21.09 -16.96
CA GLN A 327 -43.67 -20.66 -17.21
C GLN A 327 -43.80 -19.15 -16.97
N ALA A 328 -44.33 -18.42 -17.96
CA ALA A 328 -44.63 -17.00 -17.81
C ALA A 328 -45.78 -16.79 -16.82
N VAL A 329 -45.49 -16.16 -15.69
CA VAL A 329 -46.50 -15.78 -14.68
C VAL A 329 -47.04 -14.40 -15.03
N THR A 330 -48.37 -14.24 -15.01
CA THR A 330 -49.04 -12.95 -15.20
C THR A 330 -48.76 -12.03 -14.01
N THR A 331 -48.14 -10.88 -14.26
CA THR A 331 -47.90 -9.85 -13.23
C THR A 331 -49.24 -9.27 -12.76
N GLY A 332 -49.54 -9.43 -11.46
CA GLY A 332 -50.69 -8.81 -10.80
C GLY A 332 -50.65 -7.28 -10.82
N SER A 333 -51.81 -6.67 -10.59
CA SER A 333 -52.04 -5.23 -10.69
C SER A 333 -51.15 -4.40 -9.75
N ARG A 334 -50.65 -3.28 -10.30
CA ARG A 334 -49.78 -2.29 -9.65
C ARG A 334 -50.41 -1.77 -8.35
N ARG A 335 -49.75 -1.99 -7.21
CA ARG A 335 -50.10 -1.35 -5.93
C ARG A 335 -49.79 0.14 -6.01
N GLU A 336 -50.80 0.99 -5.77
CA GLU A 336 -50.61 2.43 -5.63
C GLU A 336 -49.87 2.75 -4.32
N VAL A 337 -48.94 3.70 -4.39
CA VAL A 337 -48.09 4.14 -3.28
C VAL A 337 -48.85 5.22 -2.49
N PRO A 338 -48.89 5.19 -1.14
CA PRO A 338 -49.59 6.22 -0.38
C PRO A 338 -48.90 7.58 -0.50
N SER A 339 -49.65 8.63 -0.83
CA SER A 339 -49.16 10.02 -0.84
C SER A 339 -49.11 10.57 0.59
N TRP A 340 -47.94 11.04 1.01
CA TRP A 340 -47.78 11.75 2.27
C TRP A 340 -48.00 13.26 2.05
N PRO A 341 -48.81 13.95 2.87
CA PRO A 341 -49.04 15.38 2.72
C PRO A 341 -47.77 16.16 3.09
N LYS A 342 -47.47 17.22 2.32
CA LYS A 342 -46.39 18.17 2.64
C LYS A 342 -46.78 18.96 3.89
N LYS A 343 -45.84 19.08 4.85
CA LYS A 343 -46.00 19.89 6.07
C LYS A 343 -46.23 21.38 5.73
N PRO A 344 -47.05 22.09 6.51
CA PRO A 344 -47.34 23.51 6.32
C PRO A 344 -46.14 24.42 6.63
#